data_AF-A0A3R7V7A1-F1
#
_entry.id   AF-A0A3R7V7A1-F1
#
_cell.length_a   1.000
_cell.length_b   1.000
_cell.length_c   1.000
_cell.angle_alpha   90.00
_cell.angle_beta   90.00
_cell.angle_gamma   90.00
#
_symmetry.space_group_name_H-M   'P 1'
#
loop_
_entity.id
_entity.type
_entity.pdbx_description
1 polymer ?
#
loop_
_entity_poly.entity_id
_entity_poly.type
_entity_poly.pdbx_seq_one_letter_code
_entity_poly.pdbx_strand_id
1 'polypeptide(L)'
;MGGEENEALDPDHNALPFRLSDIEIQPKFFDFHPMISTVRKEIMFQWKLIRHEWNKQHLLTIIAGVFAIILGTFNSEIINGGDAQLSGLEGLQQSGATAYFQMILSIVCWGWFLYQLLRLFPIMRTHSVTLMLIWGGFGLSQILFHVENKLFPLEFELSEMMGGLLVSLVCIFFLYFFIKAVTETRDLHVETNHLHEDVRVMETEMAEHSLKAWAGICLTWCGLAIVSSWSGAHFVAERMSEQTILIAVYFILSVACIPLLMWTIWFPQRMLGTETLVRTKAAVSAEEDLRSKVMIAEVAPDEEAW
;
A
#
# COMPACT_ATOMS: atom_id res chain seq x y z
N MET A 1 50.91 -13.55 26.06
CA MET A 1 49.75 -13.72 26.95
C MET A 1 48.72 -12.71 26.51
N GLY A 2 47.79 -13.15 25.66
CA GLY A 2 46.65 -12.34 25.25
C GLY A 2 45.55 -12.47 26.31
N GLY A 3 44.98 -11.35 26.70
CA GLY A 3 43.80 -11.24 27.55
C GLY A 3 42.97 -10.12 26.98
N GLU A 4 41.87 -10.50 26.35
CA GLU A 4 40.96 -9.70 25.54
C GLU A 4 40.38 -8.53 26.33
N GLU A 5 40.43 -7.34 25.73
CA GLU A 5 39.66 -6.18 26.15
C GLU A 5 38.18 -6.44 25.83
N ASN A 6 37.37 -6.50 26.88
CA ASN A 6 35.99 -6.03 26.95
C ASN A 6 35.18 -6.02 25.63
N GLU A 7 34.69 -7.17 25.18
CA GLU A 7 33.38 -7.21 24.50
C GLU A 7 32.30 -7.09 25.60
N ALA A 8 32.09 -5.86 26.06
CA ALA A 8 30.82 -5.51 26.67
C ALA A 8 29.78 -5.59 25.54
N LEU A 9 29.05 -6.71 25.50
CA LEU A 9 27.83 -6.86 24.73
C LEU A 9 26.88 -5.73 25.12
N ASP A 10 26.90 -4.67 24.32
CA ASP A 10 25.85 -3.67 24.26
C ASP A 10 24.55 -4.45 23.99
N PRO A 11 23.46 -4.25 24.75
CA PRO A 11 22.16 -4.87 24.45
C PRO A 11 21.51 -4.18 23.23
N ASP A 12 22.30 -3.99 22.19
CA ASP A 12 22.07 -3.11 21.05
C ASP A 12 21.25 -3.83 19.99
N HIS A 13 20.10 -3.24 19.67
CA HIS A 13 19.24 -3.49 18.53
C HIS A 13 18.98 -4.95 18.08
N ASN A 14 17.69 -5.32 18.01
CA ASN A 14 17.18 -6.38 17.11
C ASN A 14 17.26 -5.99 15.61
N ALA A 15 18.45 -5.49 15.24
CA ALA A 15 19.25 -5.54 14.04
C ALA A 15 18.56 -5.40 12.68
N LEU A 16 18.54 -4.17 12.17
CA LEU A 16 18.68 -3.98 10.72
C LEU A 16 20.09 -4.45 10.31
N PRO A 17 20.25 -5.17 9.19
CA PRO A 17 21.55 -5.75 8.78
C PRO A 17 22.61 -4.69 8.41
N PHE A 18 22.22 -3.44 8.22
CA PHE A 18 23.07 -2.28 7.93
C PHE A 18 22.26 -1.00 8.21
N ARG A 19 22.91 0.13 8.46
CA ARG A 19 22.26 1.42 8.73
C ARG A 19 22.03 2.23 7.45
N LEU A 20 21.14 3.23 7.53
CA LEU A 20 20.96 4.18 6.43
C LEU A 20 22.22 5.02 6.26
N SER A 21 22.85 5.45 7.37
CA SER A 21 24.13 6.17 7.38
C SER A 21 25.21 5.49 6.54
N ASP A 22 25.32 4.16 6.60
CA ASP A 22 26.33 3.33 5.91
C ASP A 22 26.23 3.36 4.37
N ILE A 23 25.14 3.89 3.81
CA ILE A 23 24.95 3.91 2.36
C ILE A 23 25.60 5.15 1.76
N GLU A 24 26.73 4.92 1.11
CA GLU A 24 27.39 5.90 0.28
C GLU A 24 26.74 5.99 -1.10
N ILE A 25 26.51 7.22 -1.55
CA ILE A 25 25.98 7.52 -2.88
C ILE A 25 26.87 8.57 -3.53
N GLN A 26 27.34 8.26 -4.73
CA GLN A 26 28.02 9.26 -5.56
C GLN A 26 26.98 10.25 -6.14
N PRO A 27 27.26 11.56 -6.11
CA PRO A 27 26.39 12.56 -6.73
C PRO A 27 26.32 12.33 -8.24
N LYS A 28 25.12 12.39 -8.80
CA LYS A 28 24.85 12.25 -10.23
C LYS A 28 24.38 13.59 -10.79
N PHE A 29 24.48 13.73 -12.12
CA PHE A 29 24.12 14.96 -12.84
C PHE A 29 22.70 15.48 -12.54
N PHE A 30 21.78 14.60 -12.17
CA PHE A 30 20.38 14.92 -11.87
C PHE A 30 20.10 15.26 -10.38
N ASP A 31 21.12 15.34 -9.52
CA ASP A 31 20.97 15.74 -8.11
C ASP A 31 20.92 17.26 -7.95
N PHE A 32 19.97 17.90 -8.64
CA PHE A 32 19.83 19.36 -8.62
C PHE A 32 19.33 19.90 -7.26
N HIS A 33 18.69 19.05 -6.46
CA HIS A 33 18.16 19.39 -5.14
C HIS A 33 18.56 18.34 -4.10
N PRO A 34 18.99 18.72 -2.87
CA PRO A 34 19.49 17.79 -1.85
C PRO A 34 18.47 16.70 -1.46
N MET A 35 17.17 17.00 -1.56
CA MET A 35 16.09 16.02 -1.34
C MET A 35 16.18 14.83 -2.30
N ILE A 36 16.61 15.02 -3.55
CA ILE A 36 16.70 13.94 -4.55
C ILE A 36 17.78 12.95 -4.14
N SER A 37 18.94 13.44 -3.70
CA SER A 37 20.02 12.59 -3.18
C SER A 37 19.60 11.83 -1.92
N THR A 38 18.85 12.46 -1.01
CA THR A 38 18.32 11.81 0.21
C THR A 38 17.33 10.71 -0.14
N VAL A 39 16.35 10.99 -1.00
CA VAL A 39 15.36 10.00 -1.45
C VAL A 39 16.05 8.84 -2.15
N ARG A 40 17.05 9.10 -2.99
CA ARG A 40 17.83 8.03 -3.64
C ARG A 40 18.56 7.14 -2.63
N LYS A 41 19.13 7.75 -1.57
CA LYS A 41 19.80 7.02 -0.46
C LYS A 41 18.83 6.08 0.23
N GLU A 42 17.67 6.58 0.60
CA GLU A 42 16.62 5.77 1.22
C GLU A 42 16.06 4.69 0.29
N ILE A 43 15.85 4.97 -1.01
CA ILE A 43 15.42 3.94 -1.98
C ILE A 43 16.47 2.82 -2.07
N MET A 44 17.76 3.17 -2.16
CA MET A 44 18.84 2.18 -2.21
C MET A 44 18.93 1.36 -0.93
N PHE A 45 18.70 1.98 0.23
CA PHE A 45 18.59 1.30 1.53
C PHE A 45 17.49 0.26 1.52
N GLN A 46 16.26 0.70 1.22
CA GLN A 46 15.08 -0.15 1.18
C GLN A 46 15.26 -1.30 0.19
N TRP A 47 15.83 -1.03 -0.99
CA TRP A 47 16.08 -2.06 -2.00
C TRP A 47 17.11 -3.10 -1.56
N LYS A 48 18.21 -2.69 -0.90
CA LYS A 48 19.16 -3.64 -0.32
C LYS A 48 18.49 -4.50 0.75
N LEU A 49 17.63 -3.90 1.56
CA LEU A 49 16.94 -4.58 2.66
C LEU A 49 15.92 -5.59 2.14
N ILE A 50 15.17 -5.24 1.08
CA ILE A 50 14.29 -6.17 0.34
C ILE A 50 15.07 -7.39 -0.13
N ARG A 51 16.23 -7.19 -0.78
CA ARG A 51 17.04 -8.31 -1.28
C ARG A 51 17.57 -9.22 -0.19
N HIS A 52 17.74 -8.71 1.02
CA HIS A 52 18.20 -9.49 2.17
C HIS A 52 17.04 -10.25 2.84
N GLU A 53 15.85 -9.66 2.93
CA GLU A 53 14.75 -10.20 3.73
C GLU A 53 13.66 -10.92 2.95
N TRP A 54 13.43 -10.56 1.69
CA TRP A 54 12.36 -11.16 0.90
C TRP A 54 12.70 -12.60 0.55
N ASN A 55 12.02 -13.51 1.24
CA ASN A 55 12.16 -14.94 1.08
C ASN A 55 11.18 -15.50 0.02
N LYS A 56 11.22 -16.83 -0.16
CA LYS A 56 10.33 -17.56 -1.08
C LYS A 56 8.83 -17.29 -0.83
N GLN A 57 8.41 -16.99 0.40
CA GLN A 57 7.01 -16.69 0.69
C GLN A 57 6.59 -15.35 0.10
N HIS A 58 7.45 -14.34 0.13
CA HIS A 58 7.18 -13.03 -0.49
C HIS A 58 7.03 -13.20 -2.01
N LEU A 59 7.94 -13.97 -2.63
CA LEU A 59 7.88 -14.26 -4.06
C LEU A 59 6.59 -15.01 -4.43
N LEU A 60 6.19 -16.02 -3.66
CA LEU A 60 4.96 -16.76 -3.91
C LEU A 60 3.73 -15.86 -3.83
N THR A 61 3.72 -14.89 -2.91
CA THR A 61 2.65 -13.89 -2.81
C THR A 61 2.62 -12.98 -4.04
N ILE A 62 3.76 -12.52 -4.54
CA ILE A 62 3.83 -11.74 -5.80
C ILE A 62 3.25 -12.56 -6.96
N ILE A 63 3.69 -13.82 -7.10
CA ILE A 63 3.22 -14.71 -8.16
C ILE A 63 1.70 -14.90 -8.08
N ALA A 64 1.14 -15.09 -6.88
CA ALA A 64 -0.31 -15.22 -6.71
C ALA A 64 -1.07 -13.97 -7.19
N GLY A 65 -0.59 -12.77 -6.84
CA GLY A 65 -1.18 -11.51 -7.30
C GLY A 65 -1.07 -11.32 -8.81
N VAL A 66 0.09 -11.63 -9.40
CA VAL A 66 0.30 -11.59 -10.85
C VAL A 66 -0.60 -12.59 -11.57
N PHE A 67 -0.76 -13.80 -11.03
CA PHE A 67 -1.64 -14.81 -11.61
C PHE A 67 -3.11 -14.37 -11.57
N ALA A 68 -3.55 -13.72 -10.49
CA ALA A 68 -4.88 -13.12 -10.41
C ALA A 68 -5.12 -12.10 -11.53
N ILE A 69 -4.12 -11.24 -11.81
CA ILE A 69 -4.16 -10.25 -12.90
C ILE A 69 -4.19 -10.93 -14.27
N ILE A 70 -3.37 -11.95 -14.51
CA ILE A 70 -3.35 -12.69 -15.79
C ILE A 70 -4.74 -13.28 -16.06
N LEU A 71 -5.31 -13.98 -15.07
CA LEU A 71 -6.64 -14.58 -15.20
C LEU A 71 -7.73 -13.53 -15.42
N GLY A 72 -7.64 -12.37 -14.78
CA GLY A 72 -8.60 -11.29 -15.02
C GLY A 72 -8.45 -10.68 -16.43
N THR A 73 -7.23 -10.28 -16.78
CA THR A 73 -6.92 -9.52 -18.00
C THR A 73 -7.18 -10.33 -19.27
N PHE A 74 -6.74 -11.59 -19.30
CA PHE A 74 -6.83 -12.43 -20.49
C PHE A 74 -8.12 -13.25 -20.55
N ASN A 75 -9.18 -12.78 -19.92
CA ASN A 75 -10.48 -13.42 -20.01
C ASN A 75 -11.09 -13.20 -21.40
N SER A 76 -11.65 -14.25 -22.02
CA SER A 76 -12.20 -14.16 -23.37
C SER A 76 -13.38 -13.20 -23.49
N GLU A 77 -14.17 -13.01 -22.43
CA GLU A 77 -15.26 -12.02 -22.43
C GLU A 77 -14.72 -10.58 -22.48
N ILE A 78 -13.55 -10.34 -21.89
CA ILE A 78 -12.90 -9.02 -21.91
C ILE A 78 -12.19 -8.79 -23.24
N ILE A 79 -11.43 -9.77 -23.73
CA ILE A 79 -10.67 -9.63 -24.99
C ILE A 79 -11.61 -9.53 -26.20
N ASN A 80 -12.70 -10.30 -26.22
CA ASN A 80 -13.62 -10.31 -27.35
C ASN A 80 -14.70 -9.21 -27.26
N GLY A 81 -14.69 -8.39 -26.19
CA GLY A 81 -15.65 -7.32 -25.94
C GLY A 81 -17.00 -7.75 -25.37
N GLY A 82 -17.30 -9.06 -25.35
CA GLY A 82 -18.53 -9.63 -24.81
C GLY A 82 -19.81 -9.17 -25.51
N ASP A 83 -20.96 -9.57 -24.97
CA ASP A 83 -22.26 -9.03 -25.40
C ASP A 83 -22.67 -7.86 -24.50
N ALA A 84 -22.71 -6.65 -25.08
CA ALA A 84 -23.03 -5.43 -24.35
C ALA A 84 -24.52 -5.25 -24.01
N GLN A 85 -25.40 -6.10 -24.54
CA GLN A 85 -26.82 -6.09 -24.18
C GLN A 85 -27.09 -6.86 -22.88
N LEU A 86 -26.15 -7.70 -22.46
CA LEU A 86 -26.27 -8.53 -21.28
C LEU A 86 -25.41 -7.97 -20.15
N SER A 87 -25.99 -7.86 -18.95
CA SER A 87 -25.28 -7.37 -17.77
C SER A 87 -25.76 -8.08 -16.50
N GLY A 88 -25.00 -7.91 -15.41
CA GLY A 88 -25.33 -8.51 -14.12
C GLY A 88 -25.34 -10.04 -14.15
N LEU A 89 -26.30 -10.65 -13.43
CA LEU A 89 -26.39 -12.10 -13.29
C LEU A 89 -26.68 -12.81 -14.62
N GLU A 90 -27.44 -12.16 -15.51
CA GLU A 90 -27.78 -12.71 -16.82
C GLU A 90 -26.53 -12.78 -17.73
N GLY A 91 -25.71 -11.73 -17.75
CA GLY A 91 -24.43 -11.74 -18.45
C GLY A 91 -23.46 -12.80 -17.91
N LEU A 92 -23.44 -13.01 -16.59
CA LEU A 92 -22.64 -14.08 -15.97
C LEU A 92 -23.10 -15.48 -16.38
N GLN A 93 -24.42 -15.71 -16.50
CA GLN A 93 -24.98 -17.00 -16.90
C GLN A 93 -24.72 -17.33 -18.38
N GLN A 94 -24.65 -16.30 -19.23
CA GLN A 94 -24.36 -16.48 -20.66
C GLN A 94 -22.87 -16.54 -20.98
N SER A 95 -22.00 -16.12 -20.05
CA SER A 95 -20.55 -16.21 -20.24
C SER A 95 -20.12 -17.66 -20.49
N GLY A 96 -19.15 -17.84 -21.40
CA GLY A 96 -18.63 -19.17 -21.68
C GLY A 96 -18.08 -19.85 -20.42
N ALA A 97 -18.29 -21.16 -20.25
CA ALA A 97 -17.91 -21.88 -19.04
C ALA A 97 -16.42 -21.68 -18.64
N THR A 98 -15.53 -21.59 -19.63
CA THR A 98 -14.10 -21.29 -19.41
C THR A 98 -13.88 -19.87 -18.87
N ALA A 99 -14.53 -18.86 -19.45
CA ALA A 99 -14.43 -17.47 -19.02
C ALA A 99 -14.98 -17.28 -17.60
N TYR A 100 -16.12 -17.89 -17.33
CA TYR A 100 -16.73 -17.90 -16.01
C TYR A 100 -15.80 -18.52 -14.95
N PHE A 101 -15.25 -19.70 -15.25
CA PHE A 101 -14.31 -20.38 -14.36
C PHE A 101 -13.04 -19.55 -14.12
N GLN A 102 -12.49 -18.94 -15.17
CA GLN A 102 -11.32 -18.08 -15.10
C GLN A 102 -11.57 -16.84 -14.22
N MET A 103 -12.77 -16.24 -14.27
CA MET A 103 -13.16 -15.13 -13.40
C MET A 103 -13.23 -15.55 -11.94
N ILE A 104 -13.89 -16.67 -11.62
CA ILE A 104 -13.94 -17.20 -10.25
C ILE A 104 -12.53 -17.50 -9.74
N LEU A 105 -11.70 -18.12 -10.55
CA LEU A 105 -10.33 -18.45 -10.19
C LEU A 105 -9.51 -17.17 -9.90
N SER A 106 -9.68 -16.11 -10.69
CA SER A 106 -9.06 -14.81 -10.43
C SER A 106 -9.48 -14.24 -9.07
N ILE A 107 -10.77 -14.30 -8.72
CA ILE A 107 -11.30 -13.85 -7.42
C ILE A 107 -10.68 -14.66 -6.27
N VAL A 108 -10.58 -15.98 -6.42
CA VAL A 108 -9.92 -16.85 -5.43
C VAL A 108 -8.45 -16.49 -5.29
N CYS A 109 -7.74 -16.23 -6.38
CA CYS A 109 -6.33 -15.80 -6.35
C CYS A 109 -6.15 -14.44 -5.66
N TRP A 110 -7.07 -13.49 -5.87
CA TRP A 110 -7.08 -12.21 -5.14
C TRP A 110 -7.33 -12.40 -3.64
N GLY A 111 -8.28 -13.27 -3.27
CA GLY A 111 -8.53 -13.63 -1.87
C GLY A 111 -7.31 -14.29 -1.21
N TRP A 112 -6.64 -15.19 -1.93
CA TRP A 112 -5.40 -15.81 -1.48
C TRP A 112 -4.25 -14.80 -1.34
N PHE A 113 -4.11 -13.88 -2.29
CA PHE A 113 -3.13 -12.80 -2.24
C PHE A 113 -3.35 -11.92 -1.00
N LEU A 114 -4.59 -11.49 -0.75
CA LEU A 114 -4.95 -10.72 0.45
C LEU A 114 -4.64 -11.52 1.73
N TYR A 115 -5.05 -12.79 1.80
CA TYR A 115 -4.74 -13.65 2.94
C TYR A 115 -3.22 -13.72 3.22
N GLN A 116 -2.41 -13.85 2.17
CA GLN A 116 -0.96 -13.85 2.27
C GLN A 116 -0.39 -12.52 2.77
N LEU A 117 -0.93 -11.38 2.32
CA LEU A 117 -0.55 -10.06 2.85
C LEU A 117 -0.82 -9.97 4.35
N LEU A 118 -2.00 -10.40 4.81
CA LEU A 118 -2.38 -10.35 6.23
C LEU A 118 -1.53 -11.27 7.12
N ARG A 119 -1.05 -12.39 6.55
CA ARG A 119 -0.17 -13.34 7.24
C ARG A 119 1.28 -12.85 7.30
N LEU A 120 1.80 -12.35 6.18
CA LEU A 120 3.18 -11.85 6.09
C LEU A 120 3.36 -10.53 6.84
N PHE A 121 2.31 -9.71 6.86
CA PHE A 121 2.37 -8.36 7.42
C PHE A 121 1.37 -8.17 8.59
N PRO A 122 1.57 -8.85 9.75
CA PRO A 122 0.63 -8.84 10.86
C PRO A 122 0.37 -7.45 11.47
N ILE A 123 1.39 -6.58 11.53
CA ILE A 123 1.25 -5.22 12.10
C ILE A 123 0.44 -4.32 11.18
N MET A 124 0.55 -4.57 9.88
CA MET A 124 -0.09 -3.77 8.84
C MET A 124 -1.38 -4.41 8.31
N ARG A 125 -1.98 -5.38 9.03
CA ARG A 125 -3.17 -6.11 8.57
C ARG A 125 -4.30 -5.20 8.13
N THR A 126 -4.75 -4.31 9.02
CA THR A 126 -5.86 -3.38 8.73
C THR A 126 -5.54 -2.52 7.52
N HIS A 127 -4.34 -1.94 7.49
CA HIS A 127 -3.89 -1.09 6.39
C HIS A 127 -3.71 -1.84 5.08
N SER A 128 -3.36 -3.13 5.12
CA SER A 128 -3.29 -3.99 3.93
C SER A 128 -4.67 -4.17 3.29
N VAL A 129 -5.71 -4.39 4.11
CA VAL A 129 -7.10 -4.41 3.63
C VAL A 129 -7.49 -3.05 3.06
N THR A 130 -7.19 -1.96 3.77
CA THR A 130 -7.49 -0.60 3.31
C THR A 130 -6.84 -0.27 1.97
N LEU A 131 -5.56 -0.61 1.78
CA LEU A 131 -4.86 -0.39 0.50
C LEU A 131 -5.44 -1.23 -0.64
N MET A 132 -5.85 -2.47 -0.36
CA MET A 132 -6.55 -3.31 -1.33
C MET A 132 -7.92 -2.71 -1.73
N LEU A 133 -8.67 -2.18 -0.76
CA LEU A 133 -9.93 -1.47 -1.02
C LEU A 133 -9.70 -0.16 -1.80
N ILE A 134 -8.62 0.57 -1.52
CA ILE A 134 -8.23 1.77 -2.28
C ILE A 134 -7.92 1.38 -3.73
N TRP A 135 -7.18 0.30 -3.97
CA TRP A 135 -6.88 -0.17 -5.32
C TRP A 135 -8.16 -0.55 -6.09
N GLY A 136 -9.03 -1.35 -5.47
CA GLY A 136 -10.33 -1.67 -6.04
C GLY A 136 -11.22 -0.42 -6.25
N GLY A 137 -11.16 0.53 -5.33
CA GLY A 137 -11.88 1.80 -5.40
C GLY A 137 -11.41 2.69 -6.54
N PHE A 138 -10.10 2.75 -6.83
CA PHE A 138 -9.61 3.39 -8.04
C PHE A 138 -10.12 2.69 -9.30
N GLY A 139 -10.13 1.35 -9.33
CA GLY A 139 -10.77 0.58 -10.40
C GLY A 139 -12.23 0.98 -10.63
N LEU A 140 -13.02 0.96 -9.57
CA LEU A 140 -14.44 1.35 -9.61
C LEU A 140 -14.62 2.81 -10.06
N SER A 141 -13.81 3.72 -9.53
CA SER A 141 -13.86 5.13 -9.91
C SER A 141 -13.60 5.33 -11.40
N GLN A 142 -12.61 4.63 -11.97
CA GLN A 142 -12.30 4.74 -13.39
C GLN A 142 -13.40 4.15 -14.25
N ILE A 143 -14.03 3.06 -13.83
CA ILE A 143 -15.24 2.54 -14.50
C ILE A 143 -16.34 3.60 -14.50
N LEU A 144 -16.65 4.20 -13.36
CA LEU A 144 -17.69 5.23 -13.22
C LEU A 144 -17.43 6.47 -14.08
N PHE A 145 -16.17 6.86 -14.29
CA PHE A 145 -15.84 7.94 -15.22
C PHE A 145 -16.17 7.60 -16.67
N HIS A 146 -16.10 6.32 -17.05
CA HIS A 146 -16.30 5.89 -18.44
C HIS A 146 -17.71 5.42 -18.78
N VAL A 147 -18.61 5.27 -17.80
CA VAL A 147 -19.99 4.81 -18.03
C VAL A 147 -20.71 5.73 -19.02
N GLU A 148 -20.73 7.03 -18.73
CA GLU A 148 -21.35 8.03 -19.60
C GLU A 148 -20.32 8.69 -20.54
N ASN A 149 -19.04 8.73 -20.14
CA ASN A 149 -17.98 9.45 -20.84
C ASN A 149 -16.87 8.51 -21.37
N LYS A 150 -17.14 7.84 -22.50
CA LYS A 150 -16.25 6.81 -23.05
C LYS A 150 -14.82 7.29 -23.34
N LEU A 151 -14.66 8.55 -23.73
CA LEU A 151 -13.36 9.14 -24.10
C LEU A 151 -12.70 9.92 -22.96
N PHE A 152 -13.14 9.73 -21.71
CA PHE A 152 -12.55 10.39 -20.54
C PHE A 152 -11.01 10.16 -20.49
N PRO A 153 -10.19 11.22 -20.31
CA PRO A 153 -10.52 12.60 -19.92
C PRO A 153 -10.63 13.61 -21.06
N LEU A 154 -10.65 13.19 -22.33
CA LEU A 154 -10.69 14.12 -23.48
C LEU A 154 -12.06 14.78 -23.65
N GLU A 155 -13.14 14.01 -23.45
CA GLU A 155 -14.51 14.48 -23.53
C GLU A 155 -15.24 14.05 -22.26
N PHE A 156 -15.80 15.02 -21.51
CA PHE A 156 -16.56 14.72 -20.30
C PHE A 156 -17.57 15.80 -19.90
N GLU A 157 -18.64 15.36 -19.24
CA GLU A 157 -19.54 16.23 -18.47
C GLU A 157 -19.34 16.08 -16.96
N LEU A 158 -19.14 17.20 -16.25
CA LEU A 158 -18.86 17.19 -14.81
C LEU A 158 -20.01 16.60 -13.97
N SER A 159 -21.25 16.78 -14.40
CA SER A 159 -22.45 16.25 -13.73
C SER A 159 -22.47 14.72 -13.69
N GLU A 160 -21.95 14.08 -14.75
CA GLU A 160 -21.97 12.62 -14.91
C GLU A 160 -20.81 11.94 -14.20
N MET A 161 -19.73 12.67 -13.92
CA MET A 161 -18.54 12.16 -13.24
C MET A 161 -18.65 12.10 -11.72
N MET A 162 -19.73 12.60 -11.12
CA MET A 162 -19.85 12.77 -9.67
C MET A 162 -19.57 11.48 -8.90
N GLY A 163 -20.05 10.33 -9.40
CA GLY A 163 -19.81 9.03 -8.79
C GLY A 163 -18.32 8.66 -8.73
N GLY A 164 -17.61 8.79 -9.86
CA GLY A 164 -16.17 8.54 -9.92
C GLY A 164 -15.39 9.53 -9.05
N LEU A 165 -15.73 10.82 -9.08
CA LEU A 165 -15.07 11.84 -8.27
C LEU A 165 -15.20 11.56 -6.78
N LEU A 166 -16.40 11.20 -6.31
CA LEU A 166 -16.65 10.87 -4.91
C LEU A 166 -15.81 9.67 -4.47
N VAL A 167 -15.80 8.58 -5.23
CA VAL A 167 -15.01 7.38 -4.91
C VAL A 167 -13.51 7.72 -4.89
N SER A 168 -13.02 8.45 -5.89
CA SER A 168 -11.61 8.91 -5.93
C SER A 168 -11.23 9.73 -4.71
N LEU A 169 -12.06 10.70 -4.31
CA LEU A 169 -11.81 11.54 -3.13
C LEU A 169 -11.77 10.71 -1.85
N VAL A 170 -12.68 9.75 -1.68
CA VAL A 170 -12.68 8.82 -0.54
C VAL A 170 -11.41 7.98 -0.52
N CYS A 171 -10.99 7.44 -1.67
CA CYS A 171 -9.74 6.67 -1.79
C CYS A 171 -8.51 7.51 -1.44
N ILE A 172 -8.41 8.74 -1.95
CA ILE A 172 -7.32 9.67 -1.65
C ILE A 172 -7.31 10.05 -0.16
N PHE A 173 -8.49 10.27 0.43
CA PHE A 173 -8.64 10.56 1.85
C PHE A 173 -8.12 9.40 2.72
N PHE A 174 -8.52 8.16 2.44
CA PHE A 174 -8.02 7.00 3.17
C PHE A 174 -6.52 6.76 2.94
N LEU A 175 -6.01 7.03 1.74
CA LEU A 175 -4.58 6.98 1.45
C LEU A 175 -3.80 8.01 2.29
N TYR A 176 -4.31 9.23 2.39
CA TYR A 176 -3.73 10.26 3.25
C TYR A 176 -3.72 9.83 4.72
N PHE A 177 -4.83 9.29 5.23
CA PHE A 177 -4.89 8.77 6.59
C PHE A 177 -3.93 7.60 6.83
N PHE A 178 -3.76 6.73 5.85
CA PHE A 178 -2.77 5.66 5.89
C PHE A 178 -1.34 6.21 6.01
N ILE A 179 -0.96 7.13 5.11
CA ILE A 179 0.37 7.75 5.13
C ILE A 179 0.61 8.43 6.48
N LYS A 180 -0.38 9.19 6.95
CA LYS A 180 -0.32 9.90 8.22
C LYS A 180 -0.18 8.95 9.41
N ALA A 181 -0.96 7.87 9.46
CA ALA A 181 -0.89 6.90 10.55
C ALA A 181 0.50 6.24 10.63
N VAL A 182 1.09 5.89 9.49
CA VAL A 182 2.44 5.31 9.44
C VAL A 182 3.49 6.32 9.92
N THR A 183 3.47 7.55 9.43
CA THR A 183 4.45 8.58 9.83
C THR A 183 4.35 8.89 11.31
N GLU A 184 3.13 9.05 11.85
CA GLU A 184 2.91 9.35 13.25
C GLU A 184 3.29 8.18 14.18
N THR A 185 3.01 6.94 13.76
CA THR A 185 3.44 5.75 14.53
C THR A 185 4.95 5.64 14.56
N ARG A 186 5.63 5.92 13.44
CA ARG A 186 7.10 5.93 13.39
C ARG A 186 7.67 6.99 14.33
N ASP A 187 7.14 8.20 14.29
CA ASP A 187 7.60 9.28 15.17
C ASP A 187 7.44 8.89 16.64
N LEU A 188 6.28 8.34 17.02
CA LEU A 188 6.03 7.86 18.38
C LEU A 188 6.96 6.70 18.77
N HIS A 189 7.25 5.78 17.85
CA HIS A 189 8.18 4.67 18.07
C HIS A 189 9.58 5.18 18.41
N VAL A 190 10.07 6.18 17.66
CA VAL A 190 11.38 6.81 17.93
C VAL A 190 11.36 7.55 19.27
N GLU A 191 10.31 8.34 19.54
CA GLU A 191 10.14 9.08 20.79
C GLU A 191 10.11 8.16 22.03
N THR A 192 9.56 6.94 21.90
CA THR A 192 9.40 6.01 23.03
C THR A 192 10.64 5.12 23.23
N ASN A 193 11.22 4.60 22.15
CA ASN A 193 12.27 3.57 22.24
C ASN A 193 13.69 4.14 22.11
N HIS A 194 13.85 5.33 21.54
CA HIS A 194 15.14 5.99 21.31
C HIS A 194 15.21 7.35 22.02
N LEU A 195 14.49 7.50 23.12
CA LEU A 195 14.50 8.72 23.92
C LEU A 195 15.91 8.98 24.44
N HIS A 196 16.46 10.14 24.10
CA HIS A 196 17.75 10.59 24.59
C HIS A 196 17.66 12.05 25.00
N GLU A 197 18.40 12.43 26.06
CA GLU A 197 18.41 13.81 26.55
C GLU A 197 19.05 14.78 25.54
N ASP A 198 19.98 14.29 24.71
CA ASP A 198 20.57 15.06 23.61
C ASP A 198 19.68 15.01 22.35
N VAL A 199 19.19 16.18 21.96
CA VAL A 199 18.38 16.40 20.75
C VAL A 199 19.09 15.93 19.48
N ARG A 200 20.42 15.95 19.42
CA ARG A 200 21.18 15.56 18.23
C ARG A 200 21.15 14.05 17.99
N VAL A 201 21.17 13.28 19.08
CA VAL A 201 21.06 11.81 19.01
C VAL A 201 19.65 11.47 18.53
N MET A 202 18.62 12.12 19.09
CA MET A 202 17.24 11.96 18.64
C MET A 202 17.04 12.32 17.16
N GLU A 203 17.61 13.44 16.69
CA GLU A 203 17.57 13.82 15.26
C GLU A 203 18.23 12.78 14.35
N THR A 204 19.32 12.17 14.82
CA THR A 204 20.02 11.11 14.09
C THR A 204 19.16 9.85 13.99
N GLU A 205 18.52 9.43 15.09
CA GLU A 205 17.62 8.28 15.10
C GLU A 205 16.35 8.49 14.26
N MET A 206 15.81 9.72 14.25
CA MET A 206 14.72 10.10 13.35
C MET A 206 15.13 10.08 11.87
N ALA A 207 16.39 10.41 11.57
CA ALA A 207 16.93 10.36 10.21
C ALA A 207 17.16 8.91 9.74
N GLU A 208 17.64 8.03 10.61
CA GLU A 208 17.80 6.59 10.34
C GLU A 208 16.44 5.94 10.03
N HIS A 209 15.37 6.36 10.70
CA HIS A 209 13.99 5.91 10.45
C HIS A 209 13.22 6.78 9.44
N SER A 210 13.91 7.45 8.52
CA SER A 210 13.25 8.34 7.55
C SER A 210 12.29 7.57 6.62
N LEU A 211 11.12 8.17 6.39
CA LEU A 211 10.04 7.63 5.56
C LEU A 211 9.84 8.41 4.24
N LYS A 212 10.76 9.31 3.86
CA LYS A 212 10.58 10.21 2.70
C LYS A 212 10.48 9.43 1.39
N ALA A 213 11.40 8.49 1.15
CA ALA A 213 11.36 7.61 -0.01
C ALA A 213 10.17 6.66 0.03
N TRP A 214 9.80 6.17 1.21
CA TRP A 214 8.63 5.31 1.38
C TRP A 214 7.33 6.03 0.97
N ALA A 215 7.16 7.29 1.38
CA ALA A 215 6.03 8.10 0.94
C ALA A 215 6.02 8.26 -0.58
N GLY A 216 7.19 8.48 -1.20
CA GLY A 216 7.34 8.51 -2.66
C GLY A 216 6.94 7.20 -3.34
N ILE A 217 7.30 6.04 -2.77
CA ILE A 217 6.91 4.72 -3.26
C ILE A 217 5.39 4.52 -3.14
N CYS A 218 4.79 4.91 -2.02
CA CYS A 218 3.35 4.85 -1.81
C CYS A 218 2.58 5.71 -2.83
N LEU A 219 3.04 6.94 -3.07
CA LEU A 219 2.47 7.83 -4.09
C LEU A 219 2.66 7.29 -5.51
N THR A 220 3.83 6.69 -5.80
CA THR A 220 4.10 6.04 -7.09
C THR A 220 3.16 4.87 -7.31
N TRP A 221 2.97 4.02 -6.30
CA TRP A 221 2.00 2.93 -6.33
C TRP A 221 0.57 3.45 -6.61
N CYS A 222 0.15 4.50 -5.92
CA CYS A 222 -1.16 5.12 -6.14
C CYS A 222 -1.31 5.64 -7.57
N GLY A 223 -0.31 6.34 -8.10
CA GLY A 223 -0.32 6.83 -9.47
C GLY A 223 -0.42 5.70 -10.49
N LEU A 224 0.36 4.62 -10.31
CA LEU A 224 0.29 3.45 -11.19
C LEU A 224 -1.06 2.74 -11.11
N ALA A 225 -1.65 2.63 -9.92
CA ALA A 225 -2.98 2.05 -9.73
C ALA A 225 -4.05 2.85 -10.48
N ILE A 226 -4.00 4.19 -10.41
CA ILE A 226 -4.94 5.06 -11.14
C ILE A 226 -4.75 4.91 -12.65
N VAL A 227 -3.52 4.99 -13.15
CA VAL A 227 -3.25 4.90 -14.60
C VAL A 227 -3.58 3.51 -15.14
N SER A 228 -3.28 2.45 -14.38
CA SER A 228 -3.65 1.09 -14.78
C SER A 228 -5.18 0.94 -14.81
N SER A 229 -5.89 1.33 -13.75
CA SER A 229 -7.36 1.32 -13.71
C SER A 229 -7.99 2.13 -14.84
N TRP A 230 -7.41 3.30 -15.16
CA TRP A 230 -7.87 4.12 -16.29
C TRP A 230 -7.71 3.37 -17.61
N SER A 231 -6.53 2.83 -17.89
CA SER A 231 -6.27 2.09 -19.14
C SER A 231 -7.18 0.88 -19.32
N GLY A 232 -7.49 0.17 -18.24
CA GLY A 232 -8.43 -0.96 -18.27
C GLY A 232 -9.88 -0.52 -18.51
N ALA A 233 -10.34 0.52 -17.81
CA ALA A 233 -11.70 1.06 -17.99
C ALA A 233 -11.89 1.63 -19.40
N HIS A 234 -10.91 2.36 -19.91
CA HIS A 234 -10.93 2.98 -21.23
C HIS A 234 -10.99 1.92 -22.35
N PHE A 235 -10.17 0.87 -22.23
CA PHE A 235 -10.17 -0.26 -23.16
C PHE A 235 -11.55 -0.94 -23.26
N VAL A 236 -12.22 -1.14 -22.13
CA VAL A 236 -13.57 -1.74 -22.08
C VAL A 236 -14.62 -0.77 -22.63
N ALA A 237 -14.52 0.53 -22.31
CA ALA A 237 -15.48 1.54 -22.73
C ALA A 237 -15.48 1.79 -24.24
N GLU A 238 -14.31 1.78 -24.86
CA GLU A 238 -14.16 1.88 -26.32
C GLU A 238 -14.48 0.58 -27.07
N ARG A 239 -14.76 -0.53 -26.35
CA ARG A 239 -15.12 -1.84 -26.89
C ARG A 239 -14.16 -2.31 -27.98
N MET A 240 -12.85 -2.32 -27.70
CA MET A 240 -11.86 -2.82 -28.65
C MET A 240 -11.78 -2.00 -29.95
N SER A 241 -11.76 -0.66 -29.87
CA SER A 241 -10.99 0.07 -30.88
C SER A 241 -9.57 -0.53 -30.86
N GLU A 242 -8.87 -0.66 -32.00
CA GLU A 242 -7.66 -1.50 -32.24
C GLU A 242 -6.43 -1.28 -31.31
N GLN A 243 -6.61 -0.61 -30.19
CA GLN A 243 -5.67 -0.19 -29.16
C GLN A 243 -5.24 -1.33 -28.21
N THR A 244 -4.61 -2.35 -28.76
CA THR A 244 -3.86 -3.39 -27.99
C THR A 244 -2.84 -2.80 -27.00
N ILE A 245 -2.43 -1.56 -27.21
CA ILE A 245 -1.54 -0.81 -26.32
C ILE A 245 -2.18 -0.59 -24.94
N LEU A 246 -3.49 -0.30 -24.86
CA LEU A 246 -4.15 0.00 -23.59
C LEU A 246 -4.19 -1.22 -22.65
N ILE A 247 -4.54 -2.39 -23.19
CA ILE A 247 -4.53 -3.63 -22.39
C ILE A 247 -3.10 -4.00 -21.98
N ALA A 248 -2.09 -3.74 -22.82
CA ALA A 248 -0.69 -3.93 -22.46
C ALA A 248 -0.24 -2.99 -21.33
N VAL A 249 -0.62 -1.71 -21.39
CA VAL A 249 -0.37 -0.72 -20.33
C VAL A 249 -1.05 -1.14 -19.03
N TYR A 250 -2.34 -1.52 -19.09
CA TYR A 250 -3.07 -2.04 -17.94
C TYR A 250 -2.35 -3.22 -17.29
N PHE A 251 -1.94 -4.20 -18.11
CA PHE A 251 -1.27 -5.40 -17.63
C PHE A 251 0.08 -5.08 -16.97
N ILE A 252 0.96 -4.34 -17.65
CA ILE A 252 2.31 -4.04 -17.16
C ILE A 252 2.24 -3.22 -15.87
N LEU A 253 1.39 -2.18 -15.83
CA LEU A 253 1.27 -1.33 -14.65
C LEU A 253 0.61 -2.07 -13.48
N SER A 254 -0.41 -2.87 -13.73
CA SER A 254 -1.04 -3.67 -12.67
C SER A 254 -0.08 -4.72 -12.10
N VAL A 255 0.74 -5.36 -12.94
CA VAL A 255 1.80 -6.28 -12.49
C VAL A 255 2.84 -5.54 -11.65
N ALA A 256 3.23 -4.32 -12.03
CA ALA A 256 4.15 -3.49 -11.25
C ALA A 256 3.55 -3.02 -9.90
N CYS A 257 2.23 -2.84 -9.83
CA CYS A 257 1.54 -2.47 -8.59
C CYS A 257 1.65 -3.55 -7.50
N ILE A 258 1.77 -4.85 -7.85
CA ILE A 258 1.86 -5.94 -6.87
C ILE A 258 3.10 -5.80 -5.96
N PRO A 259 4.35 -5.80 -6.48
CA PRO A 259 5.53 -5.64 -5.64
C PRO A 259 5.60 -4.27 -4.97
N LEU A 260 5.08 -3.21 -5.60
CA LEU A 260 5.03 -1.87 -4.99
C LEU A 260 4.06 -1.78 -3.81
N LEU A 261 2.91 -2.45 -3.90
CA LEU A 261 1.98 -2.59 -2.77
C LEU A 261 2.66 -3.31 -1.61
N MET A 262 3.31 -4.44 -1.90
CA MET A 262 4.05 -5.19 -0.89
C MET A 262 5.16 -4.36 -0.27
N TRP A 263 5.90 -3.58 -1.06
CA TRP A 263 6.91 -2.66 -0.55
C TRP A 263 6.29 -1.60 0.39
N THR A 264 5.18 -0.99 -0.02
CA THR A 264 4.45 0.02 0.76
C THR A 264 4.01 -0.52 2.13
N ILE A 265 3.62 -1.80 2.21
CA ILE A 265 3.19 -2.45 3.45
C ILE A 265 4.39 -2.94 4.29
N TRP A 266 5.37 -3.56 3.65
CA TRP A 266 6.49 -4.22 4.32
C TRP A 266 7.41 -3.24 5.05
N PHE A 267 7.77 -2.11 4.42
CA PHE A 267 8.79 -1.23 4.97
C PHE A 267 8.41 -0.62 6.33
N PRO A 268 7.19 -0.06 6.52
CA PRO A 268 6.75 0.41 7.83
C PRO A 268 6.73 -0.69 8.89
N GLN A 269 6.23 -1.88 8.56
CA GLN A 269 6.25 -3.00 9.50
C GLN A 269 7.68 -3.32 9.94
N ARG A 270 8.62 -3.33 9.00
CA ARG A 270 10.01 -3.65 9.31
C ARG A 270 10.66 -2.60 10.23
N MET A 271 10.33 -1.33 10.03
CA MET A 271 10.81 -0.24 10.88
C MET A 271 10.17 -0.23 12.28
N LEU A 272 8.93 -0.71 12.40
CA LEU A 272 8.17 -0.66 13.66
C LEU A 272 8.35 -1.88 14.58
N GLY A 273 9.10 -2.91 14.15
CA GLY A 273 9.37 -4.10 14.98
C GLY A 273 8.19 -5.09 15.02
N THR A 274 8.02 -5.82 16.13
CA THR A 274 7.00 -6.89 16.27
C THR A 274 5.83 -6.55 17.18
N GLU A 275 5.91 -5.49 17.99
CA GLU A 275 4.93 -5.19 19.05
C GLU A 275 4.09 -3.92 18.82
N THR A 276 4.31 -3.21 17.71
CA THR A 276 3.67 -1.91 17.47
C THR A 276 2.34 -2.05 16.70
N LEU A 277 1.32 -1.27 17.08
CA LEU A 277 0.09 -1.09 16.31
C LEU A 277 0.12 0.26 15.57
N VAL A 278 -0.12 0.24 14.25
CA VAL A 278 -0.03 1.46 13.42
C VAL A 278 -1.31 2.29 13.50
N ARG A 279 -1.23 3.46 14.13
CA ARG A 279 -2.36 4.33 14.45
C ARG A 279 -1.93 5.81 14.42
N THR A 280 -2.90 6.72 14.30
CA THR A 280 -2.63 8.16 14.42
C THR A 280 -2.48 8.58 15.89
N LYS A 281 -1.73 9.65 16.18
CA LYS A 281 -1.57 10.20 17.54
C LYS A 281 -2.93 10.53 18.17
N ALA A 282 -3.87 11.03 17.36
CA ALA A 282 -5.24 11.30 17.79
C ALA A 282 -6.02 10.04 18.20
N ALA A 283 -5.83 8.91 17.50
CA ALA A 283 -6.48 7.65 17.86
C ALA A 283 -5.92 7.07 19.16
N VAL A 284 -4.61 7.22 19.40
CA VAL A 284 -3.97 6.83 20.67
C VAL A 284 -4.52 7.67 21.83
N SER A 285 -4.51 9.00 21.68
CA SER A 285 -5.04 9.90 22.71
C SER A 285 -6.53 9.68 22.99
N ALA A 286 -7.34 9.38 21.97
CA ALA A 286 -8.75 9.05 22.17
C ALA A 286 -8.95 7.73 22.93
N GLU A 287 -8.12 6.71 22.70
CA GLU A 287 -8.17 5.47 23.49
C GLU A 287 -7.74 5.70 24.94
N GLU A 288 -6.70 6.50 25.17
CA GLU A 288 -6.26 6.87 26.53
C GLU A 288 -7.36 7.63 27.28
N ASP A 289 -8.02 8.60 26.63
CA ASP A 289 -9.16 9.33 27.20
C ASP A 289 -10.33 8.39 27.50
N LEU A 290 -10.69 7.48 26.58
CA LEU A 290 -11.72 6.48 26.80
C LEU A 290 -11.39 5.54 27.97
N ARG A 291 -10.15 5.04 28.05
CA ARG A 291 -9.69 4.20 29.18
C ARG A 291 -9.74 4.95 30.49
N SER A 292 -9.33 6.22 30.51
CA SER A 292 -9.38 7.05 31.72
C SER A 292 -10.82 7.23 32.20
N LYS A 293 -11.76 7.46 31.28
CA LYS A 293 -13.19 7.60 31.58
C LYS A 293 -13.82 6.29 32.07
N VAL A 294 -13.42 5.14 31.52
CA VAL A 294 -13.86 3.82 32.01
C VAL A 294 -13.33 3.58 33.43
N MET A 295 -12.06 3.86 33.70
CA MET A 295 -11.49 3.73 35.05
C MET A 295 -12.19 4.66 36.05
N ILE A 296 -12.53 5.89 35.67
CA ILE A 296 -13.29 6.81 36.53
C ILE A 296 -14.70 6.27 36.78
N ALA A 297 -15.37 5.70 35.77
CA ALA A 297 -16.69 5.10 35.92
C ALA A 297 -16.68 3.82 36.79
N GLU A 298 -15.61 3.01 36.72
CA GLU A 298 -15.41 1.82 37.56
C GLU A 298 -14.95 2.14 38.99
N VAL A 299 -14.42 3.35 39.25
CA VAL A 299 -14.09 3.86 40.59
C VAL A 299 -15.28 4.61 41.23
N ALA A 300 -16.29 4.96 40.44
CA ALA A 300 -17.54 5.57 40.90
C ALA A 300 -18.78 4.64 41.09
N PRO A 301 -18.67 3.29 41.29
CA PRO A 301 -19.69 2.61 42.06
C PRO A 301 -19.38 3.00 43.51
N ASP A 302 -20.04 3.99 44.10
CA ASP A 302 -21.01 3.73 45.17
C ASP A 302 -21.55 5.07 45.77
N GLU A 303 -21.69 6.16 45.00
CA GLU A 303 -22.17 7.45 45.56
C GLU A 303 -23.66 7.77 45.34
N GLU A 304 -24.47 6.82 44.85
CA GLU A 304 -25.95 7.00 44.74
C GLU A 304 -26.74 5.85 45.40
N ALA A 305 -26.36 5.48 46.62
CA ALA A 305 -27.16 4.55 47.43
C ALA A 305 -27.25 4.95 48.90
N TRP A 306 -27.60 6.20 49.21
CA TRP A 306 -28.21 6.59 50.49
C TRP A 306 -29.18 7.77 50.31
#